data_AF-A0A520BA23-F1
#
_entry.id   AF-A0A520BA23-F1
#
_cell.length_a   1.000
_cell.length_b   1.000
_cell.length_c   1.000
_cell.angle_alpha   90.00
_cell.angle_beta   90.00
_cell.angle_gamma   90.00
#
_symmetry.space_group_name_H-M   'P 1'
#
loop_
_entity.id
_entity.type
_entity.pdbx_description
1 polymer ?
#
loop_
_entity_poly.entity_id
_entity_poly.type
_entity_poly.pdbx_seq_one_letter_code
_entity_poly.pdbx_strand_id
1 'polypeptide(L)' 'MGKQKFYDTAIKQERAVLVGVVTPGEKEEQTKEYLDELAFLVDTAGGQVEKVFT' A
#
# COMPACT_ATOMS: atom_id res chain seq x y z
N MET A 1 38.83 17.60 -14.66
CA MET A 1 38.33 16.37 -13.99
C MET A 1 36.81 16.38 -14.04
N GLY A 2 36.19 15.43 -14.75
CA GLY A 2 34.73 15.36 -14.88
C GLY A 2 34.09 14.82 -13.60
N LYS A 3 33.00 15.43 -13.12
CA LYS A 3 32.23 14.95 -11.97
C LYS A 3 31.58 13.61 -12.33
N GLN A 4 31.90 12.55 -11.59
CA GLN A 4 31.27 11.25 -11.73
C GLN A 4 29.84 11.33 -11.18
N LYS A 5 28.83 10.95 -11.97
CA LYS A 5 27.42 10.90 -11.53
C LYS A 5 27.13 9.49 -11.01
N PHE A 6 26.66 9.39 -9.77
CA PHE A 6 26.15 8.15 -9.19
C PHE A 6 24.63 8.09 -9.35
N TYR A 7 24.12 6.94 -9.78
CA TYR A 7 22.69 6.68 -9.94
C TYR A 7 22.26 5.63 -8.92
N ASP A 8 21.15 5.89 -8.25
CA ASP A 8 20.51 4.92 -7.37
C ASP A 8 19.74 3.90 -8.22
N THR A 9 20.16 2.64 -8.14
CA THR A 9 19.56 1.50 -8.85
C THR A 9 18.81 0.58 -7.91
N ALA A 10 18.60 0.97 -6.65
CA ALA A 10 17.80 0.19 -5.72
C ALA A 10 16.36 0.05 -6.23
N ILE A 11 15.80 -1.15 -6.08
CA ILE A 11 14.39 -1.39 -6.37
C ILE A 11 13.58 -0.60 -5.35
N LYS A 12 12.74 0.31 -5.84
CA LYS A 12 11.82 1.07 -5.00
C LYS A 12 10.60 0.23 -4.69
N GLN A 13 10.10 0.33 -3.47
CA GLN A 13 8.84 -0.32 -3.11
C GLN A 13 7.71 0.21 -3.98
N GLU A 14 6.83 -0.70 -4.39
CA GLU A 14 5.61 -0.32 -5.09
C GLU A 14 4.65 0.36 -4.13
N ARG A 15 4.00 1.43 -4.59
CA ARG A 15 3.09 2.23 -3.76
C ARG A 15 1.66 1.83 -4.05
N ALA A 16 0.91 1.57 -2.99
CA ALA A 16 -0.47 1.12 -3.06
C ALA A 16 -1.42 2.08 -2.35
N VAL A 17 -2.62 2.25 -2.90
CA VAL A 17 -3.76 2.86 -2.22
C VAL A 17 -4.81 1.77 -2.05
N LEU A 18 -5.28 1.58 -0.83
CA LEU A 18 -6.33 0.62 -0.52
C LEU A 18 -7.68 1.32 -0.49
N VAL A 19 -8.69 0.70 -1.10
CA VAL A 19 -10.06 1.24 -1.17
C VAL A 19 -11.02 0.11 -0.81
N GLY A 20 -11.72 0.27 0.31
CA GLY A 20 -12.87 -0.55 0.66
C GLY A 20 -14.13 0.03 0.04
N VAL A 21 -15.06 -0.83 -0.38
CA VAL A 21 -16.40 -0.42 -0.82
C VAL A 21 -17.38 -1.16 0.08
N VAL A 22 -18.14 -0.40 0.87
CA VAL A 22 -19.16 -0.96 1.75
C VAL A 22 -20.48 -1.04 1.00
N THR A 23 -21.06 -2.23 0.93
CA THR A 23 -22.34 -2.49 0.26
C THR A 23 -23.50 -2.64 1.26
N PRO A 24 -24.78 -2.50 0.83
CA PRO A 24 -25.91 -2.62 1.73
C PRO A 24 -25.95 -3.98 2.44
N GLY A 25 -25.99 -3.96 3.78
CA GLY A 25 -26.03 -5.15 4.63
C GLY A 25 -24.66 -5.57 5.18
N GLU A 26 -23.57 -4.97 4.71
CA GLU A 26 -22.25 -5.12 5.30
C GLU A 26 -22.06 -4.17 6.49
N LYS A 27 -21.21 -4.58 7.43
CA LYS A 27 -20.79 -3.73 8.55
C LYS A 27 -19.51 -3.00 8.15
N GLU A 28 -19.46 -1.68 8.32
CA GLU A 28 -18.26 -0.88 8.05
C GLU A 28 -17.02 -1.42 8.78
N GLU A 29 -17.21 -1.96 9.98
CA GLU A 29 -16.14 -2.52 10.81
C GLU A 29 -15.49 -3.76 10.16
N GLN A 30 -16.27 -4.60 9.47
CA GLN A 30 -15.75 -5.75 8.74
C GLN A 30 -14.89 -5.32 7.55
N THR A 31 -15.32 -4.28 6.82
CA THR A 31 -14.52 -3.71 5.72
C THR A 31 -13.20 -3.15 6.24
N LYS A 32 -13.22 -2.52 7.42
CA LYS A 32 -12.00 -2.02 8.06
C LYS A 32 -11.04 -3.14 8.45
N GLU A 33 -11.53 -4.22 9.06
CA GLU A 33 -10.72 -5.41 9.40
C GLU A 33 -10.05 -6.00 8.16
N TYR A 34 -10.77 -6.10 7.05
CA TYR A 34 -10.21 -6.58 5.78
C TYR A 34 -9.15 -5.63 5.20
N LEU A 35 -9.35 -4.32 5.32
CA LEU A 35 -8.36 -3.34 4.87
C LEU A 35 -7.08 -3.39 5.73
N ASP A 36 -7.20 -3.63 7.03
CA ASP A 36 -6.07 -3.80 7.94
C ASP A 36 -5.28 -5.08 7.60
N GLU A 37 -5.97 -6.19 7.33
CA GLU A 37 -5.33 -7.43 6.88
C GLU A 37 -4.65 -7.25 5.50
N LEU A 38 -5.32 -6.59 4.56
CA LEU A 38 -4.75 -6.31 3.24
C LEU A 38 -3.51 -5.41 3.33
N ALA A 39 -3.48 -4.43 4.25
CA ALA A 39 -2.31 -3.60 4.48
C ALA A 39 -1.12 -4.43 5.00
N PHE A 40 -1.37 -5.39 5.90
CA PHE A 40 -0.35 -6.35 6.34
C PHE A 40 0.17 -7.20 5.17
N LEU A 41 -0.71 -7.68 4.29
CA LEU A 41 -0.30 -8.44 3.11
C LEU A 41 0.57 -7.59 2.16
N VAL A 42 0.21 -6.33 1.93
CA VAL A 42 1.00 -5.41 1.10
C VAL A 42 2.40 -5.20 1.68
N ASP A 43 2.51 -4.99 3.00
CA ASP A 43 3.81 -4.83 3.68
C ASP A 43 4.69 -6.09 3.53
N THR A 44 4.12 -7.27 3.78
CA THR A 44 4.87 -8.54 3.62
C THR A 44 5.27 -8.84 2.18
N ALA A 45 4.56 -8.28 1.20
CA ALA A 45 4.90 -8.37 -0.21
C ALA A 45 5.96 -7.33 -0.66
N GLY A 46 6.39 -6.44 0.24
CA GLY A 46 7.37 -5.38 -0.06
C GLY A 46 6.77 -4.13 -0.71
N GLY A 47 5.44 -3.99 -0.66
CA GLY A 47 4.74 -2.77 -1.06
C GLY A 47 4.58 -1.79 0.09
N GLN A 48 4.29 -0.53 -0.25
CA GLN A 48 4.04 0.55 0.69
C GLN A 48 2.60 1.05 0.54
N VAL A 49 1.77 0.88 1.57
CA VAL A 49 0.44 1.50 1.61
C VAL A 49 0.58 2.99 1.90
N GLU A 50 0.08 3.82 1.00
CA GLU A 50 0.14 5.28 1.12
C GLU A 50 -1.12 5.87 1.75
N LYS A 51 -2.28 5.29 1.42
CA LYS A 51 -3.60 5.75 1.86
C LYS A 51 -4.59 4.60 1.88
N VAL A 52 -5.57 4.73 2.76
CA VAL A 52 -6.72 3.83 2.87
C VAL A 52 -7.99 4.67 2.82
N PHE A 53 -8.97 4.24 2.03
CA PHE A 53 -10.30 4.84 1.92
C PHE A 53 -11.37 3.77 2.13
N THR A 54 -12.53 4.20 2.61
CA THR A 54 -13.71 3.35 2.84
C THR A 54 -14.96 4.16 2.56
#